data_AF-A0A7S2DNT5-F1
#
_entry.id   AF-A0A7S2DNT5-F1
#
_cell.length_a   1.000
_cell.length_b   1.000
_cell.length_c   1.000
_cell.angle_alpha   90.00
_cell.angle_beta   90.00
_cell.angle_gamma   90.00
#
_symmetry.space_group_name_H-M   'P 1'
#
loop_
_entity.id
_entity.type
_entity.pdbx_description
1 polymer ?
#
loop_
_entity_poly.entity_id
_entity_poly.type
_entity_poly.pdbx_seq_one_letter_code
_entity_poly.pdbx_strand_id
1 'polypeptide(L)'
;CGLVHGDIKPQNLLVESIKGRNVLRLCDFGLARYVGDENGRVEFTGLYGTPGWLAPEQILESEFGMAVDLFACGLILFQMLGGYKPFEPAAACLDSSAEFDERYWCHTGTACRSLLATLLVASP
;
A
#
# COMPACT_ATOMS: atom_id res chain seq x y z
N CYS A 1 -5.93 17.04 -5.13
CA CYS A 1 -7.23 16.37 -5.31
C CYS A 1 -7.38 15.40 -4.16
N GLY A 2 -8.35 15.59 -3.26
CA GLY A 2 -8.59 14.65 -2.16
C GLY A 2 -9.20 13.37 -2.73
N LEU A 3 -8.38 12.49 -3.31
CA LEU A 3 -8.80 11.27 -3.98
C LEU A 3 -7.98 10.10 -3.44
N VAL A 4 -8.65 9.07 -2.96
CA VAL A 4 -8.09 7.75 -2.65
C VAL A 4 -8.28 6.87 -3.88
N HIS A 5 -7.25 6.16 -4.32
CA HIS A 5 -7.35 5.16 -5.36
C HIS A 5 -8.01 3.88 -4.83
N GLY A 6 -7.60 3.42 -3.64
CA GLY A 6 -8.24 2.31 -2.90
C GLY A 6 -7.99 0.91 -3.47
N ASP A 7 -7.18 0.78 -4.52
CA ASP A 7 -6.82 -0.49 -5.16
C ASP A 7 -5.43 -0.41 -5.82
N ILE A 8 -4.47 0.22 -5.12
CA ILE A 8 -3.08 0.23 -5.57
C ILE A 8 -2.51 -1.19 -5.44
N LYS A 9 -2.04 -1.74 -6.54
CA LYS A 9 -1.45 -3.08 -6.66
C LYS A 9 -0.54 -3.16 -7.88
N PRO A 10 0.37 -4.15 -7.98
CA PRO A 10 1.29 -4.26 -9.10
C PRO A 10 0.60 -4.28 -10.47
N GLN A 11 -0.59 -4.87 -10.57
CA GLN A 11 -1.36 -4.95 -11.83
C GLN A 11 -1.83 -3.58 -12.33
N ASN A 12 -1.93 -2.59 -11.45
CA ASN A 12 -2.34 -1.22 -11.77
C ASN A 12 -1.14 -0.28 -12.01
N LEU A 13 0.09 -0.82 -11.95
CA LEU A 13 1.34 -0.11 -12.20
C LEU A 13 1.88 -0.46 -13.59
N LEU A 14 1.61 0.40 -14.58
CA LEU A 14 2.07 0.22 -15.95
C LEU A 14 3.45 0.85 -16.14
N VAL A 15 4.33 0.16 -16.86
CA VAL A 15 5.65 0.66 -17.21
C VAL A 15 5.76 0.76 -18.73
N GLU A 16 6.08 1.96 -19.22
CA GLU A 16 6.26 2.26 -20.63
C GLU A 16 7.67 2.79 -20.88
N SER A 17 8.34 2.36 -21.96
CA SER A 17 9.63 2.94 -22.37
C SER A 17 9.40 4.10 -23.33
N ILE A 18 9.64 5.33 -22.86
CA ILE A 18 9.50 6.55 -23.65
C ILE A 18 10.88 7.17 -23.84
N LYS A 19 11.36 7.22 -25.08
CA LYS A 19 12.69 7.79 -25.43
C LYS A 19 13.84 7.17 -24.62
N GLY A 20 13.80 5.86 -24.41
CA GLY A 20 14.80 5.11 -23.65
C GLY A 20 14.72 5.27 -22.13
N ARG A 21 13.65 5.87 -21.61
CA ARG A 21 13.38 5.98 -20.16
C ARG A 21 12.13 5.21 -19.79
N ASN A 22 12.22 4.44 -18.71
CA ASN A 22 11.04 3.81 -18.12
C ASN A 22 10.19 4.87 -17.41
N VAL A 23 8.91 4.92 -17.78
CA VAL A 23 7.89 5.79 -17.19
C VAL A 23 6.86 4.92 -16.51
N LEU A 24 6.69 5.12 -15.21
CA LEU A 24 5.65 4.47 -14.41
C LEU A 24 4.35 5.27 -14.52
N ARG A 25 3.23 4.58 -14.75
CA ARG A 25 1.88 5.15 -14.77
C ARG A 25 0.97 4.31 -13.89
N LEU A 26 0.22 4.98 -13.01
CA LEU A 26 -0.89 4.36 -12.27
C LEU A 26 -2.14 4.36 -13.16
N CYS A 27 -2.86 3.25 -13.19
CA CYS A 27 -4.11 3.09 -13.94
C CYS A 27 -5.22 2.49 -13.08
N ASP A 28 -6.42 2.40 -13.64
CA ASP A 28 -7.61 1.77 -13.03
C ASP A 28 -8.14 2.45 -11.76
N PHE A 29 -8.70 3.65 -11.94
CA PHE A 29 -9.36 4.42 -10.88
C PHE A 29 -10.82 3.99 -10.65
N GLY A 30 -11.24 2.80 -11.07
CA GLY A 30 -12.64 2.35 -10.97
C GLY A 30 -13.16 2.27 -9.52
N LEU A 31 -12.26 2.07 -8.56
CA LEU A 31 -12.56 2.02 -7.13
C LEU A 31 -12.21 3.33 -6.39
N ALA A 32 -11.76 4.35 -7.10
CA ALA A 32 -11.33 5.59 -6.48
C ALA A 32 -12.50 6.34 -5.81
N ARG A 33 -12.22 7.04 -4.72
CA ARG A 33 -13.19 7.79 -3.91
C ARG A 33 -12.65 9.15 -3.54
N TYR A 34 -13.50 10.17 -3.61
CA TYR A 34 -13.16 11.47 -3.06
C TYR A 34 -13.20 11.41 -1.54
N VAL A 35 -12.18 11.98 -0.94
CA VAL A 35 -12.07 12.15 0.49
C VAL A 35 -12.81 13.45 0.83
N GLY A 36 -13.86 13.38 1.65
CA GLY A 36 -14.69 14.54 1.95
C GLY A 36 -13.93 15.66 2.66
N ASP A 37 -14.38 16.90 2.45
CA ASP A 37 -13.70 18.13 2.89
C ASP A 37 -13.60 18.29 4.42
N GLU A 38 -14.45 17.60 5.19
CA GLU A 38 -14.64 17.87 6.62
C GLU A 38 -13.68 17.07 7.53
N ASN A 39 -13.38 15.81 7.19
CA ASN A 39 -12.58 14.91 8.04
C ASN A 39 -11.45 14.18 7.31
N GLY A 40 -11.31 14.33 5.98
CA GLY A 40 -10.29 13.59 5.25
C GLY A 40 -10.49 12.07 5.29
N ARG A 41 -11.75 11.62 5.40
CA ARG A 41 -12.16 10.21 5.44
C ARG A 41 -13.19 9.88 4.35
N VAL A 42 -13.23 8.60 3.99
CA VAL A 42 -14.20 7.95 3.12
C VAL A 42 -14.99 6.97 3.99
N GLU A 43 -16.32 7.06 3.95
CA GLU A 43 -17.20 6.13 4.65
C GLU A 43 -17.03 4.71 4.10
N PHE A 44 -17.00 3.73 5.00
CA PHE A 44 -16.94 2.33 4.60
C PHE A 44 -18.32 1.85 4.13
N THR A 45 -18.49 1.70 2.82
CA THR A 45 -19.74 1.22 2.20
C THR A 45 -19.66 -0.24 1.75
N GLY A 46 -18.72 -1.01 2.29
CA GLY A 46 -18.42 -2.40 1.91
C GLY A 46 -16.95 -2.61 1.59
N LEU A 47 -16.49 -3.87 1.57
CA LEU A 47 -15.11 -4.19 1.26
C LEU A 47 -14.84 -4.04 -0.24
N TYR A 48 -13.95 -3.12 -0.60
CA TYR A 48 -13.46 -2.95 -1.96
C TYR A 48 -11.95 -2.84 -1.99
N GLY A 49 -11.38 -3.21 -3.14
CA GLY A 49 -9.95 -3.39 -3.35
C GLY A 49 -9.59 -4.88 -3.44
N THR A 50 -8.31 -5.15 -3.66
CA THR A 50 -7.81 -6.51 -3.88
C THR A 50 -7.23 -7.09 -2.59
N PRO A 51 -7.70 -8.27 -2.12
CA PRO A 51 -7.12 -8.93 -0.95
C PRO A 51 -5.60 -9.09 -1.06
N GLY A 52 -4.90 -8.86 0.05
CA GLY A 52 -3.43 -8.84 0.09
C GLY A 52 -2.80 -7.48 -0.17
N TRP A 53 -3.56 -6.49 -0.65
CA TRP A 53 -3.12 -5.09 -0.80
C TRP A 53 -3.89 -4.12 0.09
N LEU A 54 -4.87 -4.62 0.83
CA LEU A 54 -5.72 -3.82 1.70
C LEU A 54 -4.96 -3.33 2.93
N ALA A 55 -5.24 -2.09 3.30
CA ALA A 55 -4.77 -1.50 4.54
C ALA A 55 -5.55 -2.07 5.75
N PRO A 56 -4.97 -2.04 6.95
CA PRO A 56 -5.58 -2.48 8.20
C PRO A 56 -6.99 -1.93 8.43
N GLU A 57 -7.20 -0.63 8.22
CA GLU A 57 -8.50 0.03 8.39
C GLU A 57 -9.55 -0.42 7.36
N GLN A 58 -9.13 -0.85 6.16
CA GLN A 58 -10.03 -1.45 5.17
C GLN A 58 -10.42 -2.88 5.57
N ILE A 59 -9.50 -3.65 6.15
CA ILE A 59 -9.75 -5.00 6.66
C ILE A 59 -10.68 -4.96 7.87
N LEU A 60 -10.54 -3.94 8.72
CA LEU A 60 -11.40 -3.67 9.88
C LEU A 60 -12.73 -3.00 9.52
N GLU A 61 -13.05 -2.87 8.24
CA GLU A 61 -14.32 -2.30 7.76
C GLU A 61 -14.60 -0.90 8.31
N SER A 62 -13.54 -0.11 8.50
CA SER A 62 -13.57 1.21 9.14
C SER A 62 -13.42 2.34 8.13
N GLU A 63 -13.78 3.57 8.54
CA GLU A 63 -13.51 4.75 7.73
C GLU A 63 -12.01 4.90 7.45
N PHE A 64 -11.67 5.26 6.22
CA PHE A 64 -10.28 5.30 5.79
C PHE A 64 -9.99 6.55 4.97
N GLY A 65 -8.72 6.86 4.76
CA GLY A 65 -8.28 8.06 4.04
C GLY A 65 -7.15 7.75 3.06
N MET A 66 -6.41 8.77 2.66
CA MET A 66 -5.29 8.65 1.69
C MET A 66 -4.18 7.70 2.15
N ALA A 67 -4.10 7.38 3.44
CA ALA A 67 -3.09 6.48 3.99
C ALA A 67 -3.21 5.04 3.46
N VAL A 68 -4.39 4.59 3.02
CA VAL A 68 -4.55 3.22 2.48
C VAL A 68 -3.70 3.01 1.22
N ASP A 69 -3.60 4.04 0.39
CA ASP A 69 -2.78 4.02 -0.83
C ASP A 69 -1.28 3.98 -0.48
N LEU A 70 -0.87 4.64 0.61
CA LEU A 70 0.51 4.61 1.11
C LEU A 70 0.87 3.25 1.69
N PHE A 71 -0.06 2.62 2.42
CA PHE A 71 0.11 1.26 2.92
C PHE A 71 0.31 0.27 1.77
N ALA A 72 -0.55 0.32 0.76
CA ALA A 72 -0.42 -0.49 -0.45
C ALA A 72 0.91 -0.26 -1.19
N CYS A 73 1.36 1.00 -1.30
CA CYS A 73 2.69 1.32 -1.82
C CYS A 73 3.81 0.68 -0.98
N GLY A 74 3.67 0.68 0.35
CA GLY A 74 4.59 0.02 1.27
C GLY A 74 4.67 -1.50 1.03
N LEU A 75 3.53 -2.16 0.81
CA LEU A 75 3.47 -3.59 0.51
C LEU A 75 4.21 -3.91 -0.79
N ILE A 76 3.96 -3.12 -1.85
CA ILE A 76 4.61 -3.27 -3.15
C ILE A 76 6.13 -3.06 -2.99
N LEU A 77 6.55 -1.98 -2.33
CA LEU A 77 7.96 -1.67 -2.14
C LEU A 77 8.67 -2.77 -1.34
N PHE A 78 8.04 -3.25 -0.26
CA PHE A 78 8.57 -4.35 0.54
C PHE A 78 8.78 -5.58 -0.33
N GLN A 79 7.76 -5.99 -1.09
CA GLN A 79 7.84 -7.18 -1.92
C GLN A 79 8.85 -7.05 -3.07
N MET A 80 9.01 -5.85 -3.65
CA MET A 80 10.01 -5.59 -4.68
C MET A 80 11.45 -5.71 -4.16
N LEU A 81 11.70 -5.32 -2.90
CA LEU A 81 13.03 -5.34 -2.31
C LEU A 81 13.38 -6.67 -1.65
N GLY A 82 12.43 -7.25 -0.91
CA GLY A 82 12.62 -8.50 -0.16
C GLY A 82 12.30 -9.75 -0.98
N GLY A 83 11.44 -9.66 -1.99
CA GLY A 83 10.98 -10.79 -2.79
C GLY A 83 9.88 -11.64 -2.13
N TYR A 84 9.38 -11.24 -0.96
CA TYR A 84 8.31 -11.91 -0.22
C TYR A 84 7.32 -10.89 0.36
N LYS A 85 6.15 -11.36 0.82
CA LYS A 85 5.15 -10.47 1.43
C LYS A 85 5.52 -10.17 2.88
N PRO A 86 5.32 -8.92 3.37
CA PRO A 86 5.59 -8.59 4.78
C PRO A 86 4.62 -9.27 5.75
N PHE A 87 3.42 -9.65 5.29
CA PHE A 87 2.35 -10.24 6.09
C PHE A 87 1.78 -11.46 5.37
N GLU A 88 1.81 -12.63 6.02
CA GLU A 88 1.22 -13.87 5.51
C GLU A 88 0.65 -14.68 6.70
N PRO A 89 -0.69 -14.80 6.83
CA PRO A 89 -1.71 -14.25 5.94
C PRO A 89 -1.77 -12.72 5.98
N ALA A 90 -2.41 -12.08 5.00
CA ALA A 90 -2.48 -10.61 4.90
C ALA A 90 -3.04 -9.93 6.17
N ALA A 91 -3.94 -10.61 6.90
CA ALA A 91 -4.50 -10.12 8.15
C ALA A 91 -3.48 -9.94 9.30
N ALA A 92 -2.27 -10.51 9.18
CA ALA A 92 -1.20 -10.30 10.17
C ALA A 92 -0.76 -8.83 10.28
N CYS A 93 -1.08 -7.96 9.30
CA CYS A 93 -0.83 -6.53 9.42
C CYS A 93 -1.64 -5.83 10.53
N LEU A 94 -2.65 -6.51 11.09
CA LEU A 94 -3.49 -5.97 12.17
C LEU A 94 -2.79 -6.02 13.55
N ASP A 95 -1.91 -7.00 13.77
CA ASP A 95 -1.31 -7.28 15.08
C ASP A 95 0.22 -7.41 15.06
N SER A 96 0.82 -7.47 13.87
CA SER A 96 2.24 -7.72 13.68
C SER A 96 2.91 -6.64 12.84
N SER A 97 4.21 -6.45 13.05
CA SER A 97 5.05 -5.57 12.23
C SER A 97 5.75 -6.36 11.13
N ALA A 98 6.09 -5.70 10.02
CA ALA A 98 6.83 -6.33 8.93
C ALA A 98 8.22 -6.79 9.40
N GLU A 99 8.56 -8.05 9.14
CA GLU A 99 9.86 -8.63 9.49
C GLU A 99 10.86 -8.58 8.31
N PHE A 100 12.06 -8.07 8.56
CA PHE A 100 13.11 -7.91 7.57
C PHE A 100 14.13 -9.03 7.70
N ASP A 101 13.91 -10.14 7.00
CA ASP A 101 14.79 -11.30 7.02
C ASP A 101 16.15 -10.95 6.39
N GLU A 102 17.21 -11.04 7.18
CA GLU A 102 18.56 -10.66 6.74
C GLU A 102 19.09 -11.48 5.55
N ARG A 103 18.49 -12.64 5.23
CA ARG A 103 18.79 -13.36 3.98
C ARG A 103 18.52 -12.54 2.73
N TYR A 104 17.52 -11.66 2.78
CA TYR A 104 17.10 -10.80 1.67
C TYR A 104 17.41 -9.32 1.92
N TRP A 105 17.45 -8.90 3.18
CA TRP A 105 17.53 -7.49 3.55
C TRP A 105 18.91 -7.01 3.97
N CYS A 106 19.94 -7.88 4.00
CA CYS A 106 21.30 -7.50 4.43
C CYS A 106 21.94 -6.38 3.57
N HIS A 107 21.45 -6.19 2.35
CA HIS A 107 21.93 -5.16 1.41
C HIS A 107 21.25 -3.79 1.59
N THR A 108 20.21 -3.69 2.42
CA THR A 108 19.37 -2.49 2.54
C THR A 108 19.82 -1.60 3.70
N GLY A 109 19.89 -0.30 3.46
CA GLY A 109 20.23 0.68 4.50
C GLY A 109 19.07 0.91 5.49
N THR A 110 19.41 1.45 6.66
CA THR A 110 18.44 1.78 7.72
C THR A 110 17.32 2.71 7.24
N ALA A 111 17.63 3.69 6.39
CA ALA A 111 16.64 4.62 5.85
C ALA A 111 15.51 3.92 5.08
N CYS A 112 15.83 2.86 4.32
CA CYS A 112 14.84 2.08 3.58
C CYS A 112 13.90 1.33 4.54
N ARG A 113 14.47 0.70 5.57
CA ARG A 113 13.70 -0.03 6.58
C ARG A 113 12.82 0.92 7.40
N SER A 114 13.33 2.10 7.75
CA SER A 114 12.56 3.15 8.44
C SER A 114 11.37 3.63 7.60
N LEU A 115 11.57 3.88 6.29
CA LEU A 115 10.47 4.24 5.39
C LEU A 115 9.38 3.17 5.37
N LEU A 116 9.76 1.90 5.20
CA LEU A 116 8.82 0.78 5.17
C LEU A 116 8.10 0.60 6.51
N ALA A 117 8.80 0.76 7.63
CA ALA A 117 8.21 0.72 8.95
C ALA A 117 7.20 1.86 9.17
N THR A 118 7.39 3.03 8.54
CA THR A 118 6.41 4.12 8.56
C THR A 118 5.20 3.86 7.66
N LEU A 119 5.40 3.23 6.49
CA LEU A 119 4.30 2.93 5.55
C LEU A 119 3.42 1.76 6.01
N LEU A 120 4.00 0.78 6.70
CA LEU A 120 3.35 -0.48 7.07
C LEU A 120 2.89 -0.50 8.54
N VAL A 121 2.14 0.52 8.94
CA VAL A 121 1.56 0.63 10.29
C VAL A 121 0.08 0.26 10.32
N ALA A 122 -0.35 -0.40 11.40
CA ALA A 122 -1.74 -0.82 11.65
C ALA A 122 -2.73 0.35 11.80
N SER A 123 -2.24 1.54 12.18
CA SER A 123 -3.05 2.75 12.31
C SER A 123 -2.16 3.99 12.07
N PRO A 124 -2.40 4.77 11.01
CA PRO A 124 -1.69 6.01 10.74
C PRO A 124 -2.09 7.17 11.65
#